data_AF-A0A7X8WIW4-F1
#
_entry.id   AF-A0A7X8WIW4-F1
#
_cell.length_a   1.000
_cell.length_b   1.000
_cell.length_c   1.000
_cell.angle_alpha   90.00
_cell.angle_beta   90.00
_cell.angle_gamma   90.00
#
_symmetry.space_group_name_H-M   'P 1'
#
loop_
_entity.id
_entity.type
_entity.pdbx_description
1 polymer ?
#
loop_
_entity_poly.entity_id
_entity_poly.type
_entity_poly.pdbx_seq_one_letter_code
_entity_poly.pdbx_strand_id
1 'polypeptide(L)'
;MYDWKDENGKIQTKPGDPGIMRVPDNYAQDIHLYAHWKVIEVPVSFDINFPEETGKPEAPKSFTIKYGDTINFDEPVAEGYRFLGWNLKADGSGEYLVNGTKFTRTQNTKVYAIWEKIN
;
A
#
# COMPACT_ATOMS: atom_id res chain seq x y z
N MET A 1 -6.28 28.78 -4.96
CA MET A 1 -7.15 27.64 -4.63
C MET A 1 -7.95 28.09 -3.43
N TYR A 2 -9.26 28.28 -3.56
CA TYR A 2 -10.05 28.97 -2.53
C TYR A 2 -10.22 28.07 -1.32
N ASP A 3 -9.44 28.34 -0.27
CA ASP A 3 -9.65 27.78 1.06
C ASP A 3 -10.96 28.37 1.61
N TRP A 4 -11.98 27.53 1.75
CA TRP A 4 -13.24 27.98 2.33
C TRP A 4 -13.04 28.26 3.81
N LYS A 5 -13.20 29.53 4.14
CA LYS A 5 -13.15 30.05 5.50
C LYS A 5 -14.58 30.15 6.03
N ASP A 6 -14.81 29.76 7.28
CA ASP A 6 -16.05 30.11 7.97
C ASP A 6 -16.17 31.63 8.17
N GLU A 7 -17.29 32.08 8.72
CA GLU A 7 -17.57 33.50 9.04
C GLU A 7 -16.50 34.15 9.93
N ASN A 8 -15.64 33.35 10.58
CA ASN A 8 -14.54 33.80 11.44
C ASN A 8 -13.17 33.66 10.76
N GLY A 9 -13.11 33.35 9.47
CA GLY A 9 -11.86 33.28 8.72
C GLY A 9 -11.10 31.96 8.88
N LYS A 10 -11.68 30.94 9.54
CA LYS A 10 -10.99 29.67 9.82
C LYS A 10 -11.22 28.67 8.69
N ILE A 11 -10.15 28.07 8.19
CA ILE A 11 -10.18 27.05 7.14
C ILE A 11 -10.72 25.74 7.75
N GLN A 12 -11.84 25.24 7.23
CA GLN A 12 -12.59 24.11 7.80
C GLN A 12 -12.46 22.80 7.02
N THR A 13 -11.69 22.78 5.93
CA THR A 13 -11.58 21.58 5.08
C THR A 13 -10.13 21.14 4.90
N LYS A 14 -9.94 19.84 4.86
CA LYS A 14 -8.70 19.17 4.46
C LYS A 14 -8.90 18.50 3.09
N PRO A 15 -7.82 18.21 2.36
CA PRO A 15 -7.91 17.39 1.15
C PRO A 15 -8.62 16.06 1.44
N GLY A 16 -9.76 15.82 0.78
CA GLY A 16 -10.57 14.61 0.92
C GLY A 16 -11.90 14.78 1.66
N ASP A 17 -12.20 15.93 2.23
CA ASP A 17 -13.50 16.18 2.85
C ASP A 17 -14.60 16.38 1.78
N PRO A 18 -15.82 15.84 1.96
CA PRO A 18 -16.94 16.15 1.09
C PRO A 18 -17.28 17.65 1.19
N GLY A 19 -17.07 18.38 0.11
CA GLY A 19 -17.43 19.79 0.03
C GLY A 19 -18.94 19.96 -0.07
N ILE A 20 -19.57 20.57 0.93
CA ILE A 20 -20.94 21.07 0.81
C ILE A 20 -20.86 22.50 0.25
N MET A 21 -21.16 22.66 -1.04
CA MET A 21 -21.33 23.98 -1.65
C MET A 21 -22.80 24.38 -1.61
N ARG A 22 -23.14 25.39 -0.80
CA ARG A 22 -24.46 26.02 -0.86
C ARG A 22 -24.47 27.00 -2.03
N VAL A 23 -25.27 26.71 -3.05
CA VAL A 23 -25.49 27.60 -4.20
C VAL A 23 -26.72 28.45 -3.90
N PRO A 24 -26.63 29.78 -3.82
CA PRO A 24 -27.79 30.65 -3.61
C PRO A 24 -28.78 30.56 -4.79
N ASP A 25 -30.07 30.69 -4.51
CA ASP A 25 -31.18 30.45 -5.47
C ASP A 25 -31.20 31.34 -6.73
N ASN A 26 -30.25 32.29 -6.87
CA ASN A 26 -30.12 33.22 -8.00
C ASN A 26 -28.76 33.16 -8.70
N TYR A 27 -28.00 32.06 -8.55
CA TYR A 27 -26.68 31.89 -9.17
C TYR A 27 -26.79 31.14 -10.50
N ALA A 28 -26.88 31.86 -11.62
CA ALA A 28 -27.01 31.31 -12.97
C ALA A 28 -25.67 31.30 -13.74
N GLN A 29 -24.65 30.66 -13.16
CA GLN A 29 -23.34 30.49 -13.79
C GLN A 29 -22.78 29.10 -13.55
N ASP A 30 -21.90 28.64 -14.44
CA ASP A 30 -21.26 27.35 -14.34
C ASP A 30 -20.36 27.25 -13.09
N ILE A 31 -20.40 26.10 -12.44
CA ILE A 31 -19.53 25.74 -11.32
C ILE A 31 -18.58 24.64 -11.80
N HIS A 32 -17.28 24.91 -11.77
CA HIS A 32 -16.25 23.92 -12.04
C HIS A 32 -15.68 23.38 -10.73
N LEU A 33 -15.87 22.08 -10.48
CA LEU A 33 -15.27 21.36 -9.36
C LEU A 33 -14.07 20.54 -9.84
N TYR A 34 -13.04 20.46 -9.00
CA TYR A 34 -11.85 19.67 -9.27
C TYR A 34 -11.69 18.62 -8.19
N ALA A 35 -11.49 17.37 -8.61
CA ALA A 35 -11.14 16.30 -7.68
C ALA A 35 -9.70 16.50 -7.17
N HIS A 36 -9.49 16.24 -5.88
CA HIS A 36 -8.18 16.21 -5.26
C HIS A 36 -7.87 14.78 -4.84
N TRP A 37 -6.79 14.22 -5.37
CA TRP A 37 -6.40 12.85 -5.09
C TRP A 37 -5.22 12.84 -4.12
N LYS A 38 -5.34 12.05 -3.05
CA LYS A 38 -4.22 11.70 -2.18
C LYS A 38 -3.73 10.30 -2.57
N VAL A 39 -2.44 10.16 -2.85
CA VAL A 39 -1.84 8.85 -3.12
C VAL A 39 -1.99 7.95 -1.90
N ILE A 40 -2.36 6.69 -2.14
CA ILE A 40 -2.43 5.68 -1.08
C ILE A 40 -1.01 5.17 -0.85
N GLU A 41 -0.59 5.17 0.40
CA GLU A 41 0.67 4.62 0.88
C GLU A 41 0.38 3.40 1.75
N VAL A 42 1.02 2.28 1.43
CA VAL A 42 0.75 0.99 2.06
C VAL A 42 2.01 0.50 2.77
N PRO A 43 1.96 0.19 4.07
CA PRO A 43 3.03 -0.51 4.75
C PRO A 43 3.06 -1.98 4.32
N VAL A 44 4.25 -2.45 3.99
CA VAL A 44 4.57 -3.84 3.67
C VAL A 44 5.48 -4.42 4.74
N SER A 45 5.07 -5.55 5.31
CA SER A 45 5.86 -6.30 6.29
C SER A 45 6.07 -7.75 5.86
N PHE A 46 7.14 -8.35 6.37
CA PHE A 46 7.61 -9.67 5.94
C PHE A 46 7.54 -10.66 7.08
N ASP A 47 7.12 -11.88 6.75
CA ASP A 47 7.22 -13.05 7.58
C ASP A 47 8.08 -14.08 6.85
N ILE A 48 9.23 -14.41 7.42
CA ILE A 48 10.15 -15.34 6.77
C ILE A 48 9.58 -16.74 6.65
N ASN A 49 8.52 -17.09 7.41
CA ASN A 49 7.74 -18.31 7.28
C ASN A 49 8.59 -19.57 6.99
N PHE A 50 9.75 -19.63 7.65
CA PHE A 50 10.75 -20.66 7.41
C PHE A 50 10.36 -21.89 8.24
N PRO A 51 10.36 -23.10 7.65
CA PRO A 51 9.80 -24.29 8.32
C PRO A 51 10.64 -24.80 9.49
N GLU A 52 11.90 -24.37 9.60
CA GLU A 52 12.82 -24.78 10.66
C GLU A 52 13.20 -23.58 11.56
N GLU A 53 13.41 -23.81 12.86
CA GLU A 53 13.84 -22.73 13.77
C GLU A 53 15.36 -22.48 13.69
N THR A 54 16.13 -23.52 13.38
CA THR A 54 17.59 -23.40 13.20
C THR A 54 17.90 -23.01 11.76
N GLY A 55 18.85 -22.09 11.55
CA GLY A 55 19.21 -21.62 10.21
C GLY A 55 18.19 -20.68 9.56
N LYS A 56 17.21 -20.18 10.33
CA LYS A 56 16.20 -19.23 9.88
C LYS A 56 16.86 -17.94 9.38
N PRO A 57 16.64 -17.53 8.12
CA PRO A 57 17.22 -16.29 7.61
C PRO A 57 16.57 -15.05 8.22
N GLU A 58 17.29 -13.93 8.18
CA GLU A 58 16.73 -12.64 8.59
C GLU A 58 15.64 -12.18 7.61
N ALA A 59 14.53 -11.68 8.13
CA ALA A 59 13.48 -11.11 7.30
C ALA A 59 13.91 -9.75 6.73
N PRO A 60 13.52 -9.40 5.49
CA PRO A 60 13.75 -8.06 4.97
C PRO A 60 13.10 -6.98 5.85
N LYS A 61 13.67 -5.77 5.80
CA LYS A 61 13.11 -4.62 6.51
C LYS A 61 11.76 -4.23 5.91
N SER A 62 10.79 -3.98 6.79
CA SER A 62 9.49 -3.43 6.37
C SER A 62 9.65 -2.04 5.76
N PHE A 63 8.76 -1.69 4.83
CA PHE A 63 8.78 -0.41 4.13
C PHE A 63 7.36 0.06 3.79
N THR A 64 7.25 1.26 3.23
CA THR A 64 5.99 1.80 2.70
C THR A 64 6.13 2.01 1.20
N ILE A 65 5.12 1.58 0.44
CA ILE A 65 5.05 1.75 -1.02
C ILE A 65 3.79 2.49 -1.43
N LYS A 66 3.90 3.34 -2.45
CA LYS A 66 2.74 4.04 -3.02
C LYS A 66 2.00 3.14 -3.98
N TYR A 67 0.69 3.31 -4.03
CA TYR A 67 -0.14 2.71 -5.08
C TYR A 67 0.39 3.10 -6.47
N GLY A 68 0.63 2.11 -7.32
CA GLY A 68 1.14 2.27 -8.68
C GLY A 68 2.67 2.35 -8.79
N ASP A 69 3.41 2.34 -7.68
CA ASP A 69 4.86 2.19 -7.73
C ASP A 69 5.24 0.74 -8.08
N THR A 70 6.47 0.56 -8.54
CA THR A 70 7.00 -0.77 -8.86
C THR A 70 7.55 -1.41 -7.60
N ILE A 71 7.11 -2.63 -7.30
CA ILE A 71 7.57 -3.37 -6.13
C ILE A 71 8.86 -4.13 -6.41
N ASN A 72 9.79 -4.06 -5.47
CA ASN A 72 11.02 -4.85 -5.47
C ASN A 72 11.33 -5.25 -4.03
N PHE A 73 11.58 -6.53 -3.82
CA PHE A 73 11.93 -7.12 -2.53
C PHE A 73 13.32 -7.72 -2.60
N ASP A 74 14.02 -7.67 -1.47
CA ASP A 74 15.17 -8.53 -1.26
C ASP A 74 14.71 -9.99 -1.14
N GLU A 75 15.50 -10.89 -1.73
CA GLU A 75 15.26 -12.33 -1.71
C GLU A 75 16.08 -12.97 -0.59
N PRO A 76 15.44 -13.58 0.43
CA PRO A 76 16.16 -14.25 1.49
C PRO A 76 16.77 -15.56 0.98
N VAL A 77 17.91 -15.94 1.55
CA VAL A 77 18.64 -17.16 1.21
C VAL A 77 18.75 -18.03 2.45
N ALA A 78 18.50 -19.33 2.31
CA ALA A 78 18.66 -20.32 3.36
C ALA A 78 19.36 -21.57 2.79
N GLU A 79 20.28 -22.15 3.57
CA GLU A 79 20.97 -23.38 3.17
C GLU A 79 19.98 -24.56 3.11
N GLY A 80 20.07 -25.37 2.05
CA GLY A 80 19.17 -26.51 1.85
C GLY A 80 17.74 -26.16 1.42
N TYR A 81 17.45 -24.88 1.16
CA TYR A 81 16.13 -24.41 0.73
C TYR A 81 16.21 -23.47 -0.46
N ARG A 82 15.22 -23.56 -1.34
CA ARG A 82 14.98 -22.65 -2.45
C ARG A 82 13.83 -21.71 -2.11
N PHE A 83 14.08 -20.41 -2.17
CA PHE A 83 13.04 -19.39 -2.04
C PHE A 83 12.16 -19.40 -3.30
N LEU A 84 10.84 -19.55 -3.13
CA LEU A 84 9.86 -19.59 -4.22
C LEU A 84 9.19 -18.23 -4.46
N GLY A 85 9.26 -17.33 -3.49
CA GLY A 85 8.67 -15.99 -3.58
C GLY A 85 7.90 -15.57 -2.33
N TRP A 86 7.44 -14.32 -2.37
CA TRP A 86 6.60 -13.71 -1.33
C TRP A 86 5.11 -13.91 -1.66
N ASN A 87 4.38 -14.59 -0.79
CA ASN A 87 2.95 -14.87 -0.95
C ASN A 87 2.09 -14.12 0.09
N LEU A 88 0.85 -13.77 -0.25
CA LEU A 88 -0.08 -13.13 0.69
C LEU A 88 -0.64 -14.06 1.78
N LYS A 89 -0.38 -15.37 1.69
CA LYS A 89 -0.76 -16.35 2.70
C LYS A 89 0.42 -17.26 3.04
N ALA A 90 0.54 -17.62 4.31
CA ALA A 90 1.59 -18.48 4.83
C ALA A 90 1.61 -19.89 4.21
N ASP A 91 0.44 -20.38 3.79
CA ASP A 91 0.27 -21.70 3.18
C ASP A 91 0.57 -21.72 1.66
N GLY A 92 0.91 -20.57 1.07
CA GLY A 92 1.18 -20.44 -0.37
C GLY A 92 -0.06 -20.44 -1.26
N SER A 93 -1.28 -20.52 -0.71
CA SER A 93 -2.54 -20.50 -1.47
C SER A 93 -2.99 -19.09 -1.90
N GLY A 94 -2.23 -18.07 -1.52
CA GLY A 94 -2.49 -16.68 -1.88
C GLY A 94 -1.82 -16.27 -3.18
N GLU A 95 -1.93 -14.98 -3.48
CA GLU A 95 -1.25 -14.36 -4.61
C GLU A 95 0.25 -14.17 -4.29
N TYR A 96 1.10 -14.42 -5.28
CA TYR A 96 2.52 -14.08 -5.21
C TYR A 96 2.74 -12.62 -5.63
N LEU A 97 3.50 -11.87 -4.84
CA LEU A 97 3.98 -10.56 -5.26
C LEU A 97 5.30 -10.73 -6.02
N VAL A 98 5.30 -10.31 -7.29
CA VAL A 98 6.42 -10.49 -8.21
C VAL A 98 7.21 -9.19 -8.32
N ASN A 99 8.52 -9.28 -8.14
CA ASN A 99 9.44 -8.15 -8.33
C ASN A 99 9.28 -7.54 -9.74
N GLY A 100 9.41 -6.22 -9.85
CA GLY A 100 9.25 -5.49 -11.11
C GLY A 100 7.80 -5.21 -11.54
N THR A 101 6.80 -5.67 -10.78
CA THR A 101 5.38 -5.41 -11.07
C THR A 101 4.84 -4.19 -10.34
N LYS A 102 3.68 -3.68 -10.79
CA LYS A 102 3.01 -2.53 -10.19
C LYS A 102 2.27 -2.94 -8.93
N PHE A 103 2.50 -2.23 -7.83
CA PHE A 103 1.81 -2.45 -6.57
C PHE A 103 0.45 -1.74 -6.55
N THR A 104 -0.63 -2.49 -6.67
CA THR A 104 -2.01 -1.95 -6.77
C THR A 104 -2.87 -2.27 -5.56
N ARG A 105 -2.26 -2.66 -4.43
CA ARG A 105 -2.99 -2.92 -3.19
C ARG A 105 -3.16 -1.62 -2.40
N THR A 106 -4.23 -1.54 -1.62
CA THR A 106 -4.61 -0.34 -0.84
C THR A 106 -4.65 -0.57 0.66
N GLN A 107 -4.42 -1.80 1.10
CA GLN A 107 -4.45 -2.21 2.51
C GLN A 107 -3.06 -2.66 2.96
N ASN A 108 -2.77 -2.49 4.25
CA ASN A 108 -1.56 -3.01 4.89
C ASN A 108 -1.31 -4.46 4.45
N THR A 109 -0.09 -4.72 3.96
CA THR A 109 0.23 -5.98 3.28
C THR A 109 1.31 -6.70 4.07
N LYS A 110 0.95 -7.87 4.63
CA LYS A 110 1.92 -8.81 5.19
C LYS A 110 2.15 -9.91 4.16
N VAL A 111 3.41 -10.20 3.86
CA VAL A 111 3.82 -11.29 2.96
C VAL A 111 4.55 -12.38 3.72
N TYR A 112 4.49 -13.59 3.18
CA TYR A 112 5.07 -14.79 3.73
C TYR A 112 6.01 -15.40 2.70
N ALA A 113 7.25 -15.68 3.10
CA ALA A 113 8.16 -16.39 2.22
C ALA A 113 7.70 -17.84 2.04
N ILE A 114 7.72 -18.32 0.81
CA ILE A 114 7.44 -19.72 0.49
C ILE A 114 8.76 -20.39 0.12
N TRP A 115 8.98 -21.58 0.67
CA TRP A 115 10.24 -22.31 0.56
C TRP A 115 10.01 -23.72 0.01
N GLU A 116 10.96 -24.20 -0.76
CA GLU A 116 11.06 -25.60 -1.18
C GLU A 116 12.36 -26.18 -0.62
N LYS A 117 12.28 -27.34 0.04
CA LYS A 117 13.48 -28.05 0.52
C LYS A 117 14.21 -28.67 -0.67
N ILE A 118 15.50 -28.40 -0.79
CA ILE A 118 16.37 -28.99 -1.81
C ILE A 118 16.73 -30.40 -1.32
N ASN A 119 16.33 -31.41 -2.09
CA ASN A 119 16.65 -32.83 -1.84
C ASN A 119 17.86 -33.28 -2.66
#